data_AF-A0A971MVM4-F1
#
_entry.id   AF-A0A971MVM4-F1
#
_cell.length_a   1.000
_cell.length_b   1.000
_cell.length_c   1.000
_cell.angle_alpha   90.00
_cell.angle_beta   90.00
_cell.angle_gamma   90.00
#
_symmetry.space_group_name_H-M   'P 1'
#
loop_
_entity.id
_entity.type
_entity.pdbx_description
1 polymer ?
#
loop_
_entity_poly.entity_id
_entity_poly.type
_entity_poly.pdbx_seq_one_letter_code
_entity_poly.pdbx_strand_id
1 'polypeptide(L)'
;MVACDIGPDLAFLVKEFSTVFLSKNPSDAKVRAYGFTISKVGLKLAGLLATSYGMRAIMKTGILQKAGVWLKGTHKNLSGRWIDVNESMSDASRAYQKQITGKEGQAFLQNGVKFDGMNNGTLIEAKGSYNNFINKNTGEFYDWFSGKDSLIDQARRQIVASNGAPINWYFSDQASMNAIKSLLQSQGIKGINFIYELLK
;
A
#
# COMPACT_ATOMS: atom_id res chain seq x y z
N MET A 1 44.27 14.71 -2.46
CA MET A 1 42.80 14.72 -2.37
C MET A 1 42.26 14.14 -3.67
N VAL A 2 41.70 12.94 -3.60
CA VAL A 2 41.21 12.17 -4.76
C VAL A 2 39.73 12.52 -4.93
N ALA A 3 39.38 13.10 -6.07
CA ALA A 3 38.00 13.23 -6.52
C ALA A 3 37.61 11.93 -7.23
N CYS A 4 36.54 11.28 -6.76
CA CYS A 4 36.04 10.05 -7.35
C CYS A 4 35.19 10.38 -8.59
N ASP A 5 35.59 9.78 -9.70
CA ASP A 5 34.95 9.72 -11.00
C ASP A 5 33.52 9.17 -10.91
N ILE A 6 32.55 9.83 -11.55
CA ILE A 6 31.22 9.26 -11.83
C ILE A 6 31.10 9.18 -13.35
N GLY A 7 31.10 7.94 -13.86
CA GLY A 7 31.20 7.61 -15.28
C GLY A 7 30.01 8.01 -16.18
N PRO A 8 30.13 7.74 -17.50
CA PRO A 8 29.29 8.32 -18.54
C PRO A 8 28.01 7.49 -18.77
N ASP A 9 26.89 7.85 -18.13
CA ASP A 9 25.58 7.26 -18.47
C ASP A 9 24.42 8.29 -18.45
N LEU A 10 24.73 9.56 -18.69
CA LEU A 10 23.73 10.65 -18.78
C LEU A 10 23.67 11.31 -20.17
N ALA A 11 24.57 10.96 -21.08
CA ALA A 11 24.64 11.56 -22.42
C ALA A 11 23.69 10.93 -23.45
N PHE A 12 23.11 9.75 -23.18
CA PHE A 12 22.21 9.07 -24.12
C PHE A 12 20.75 9.57 -24.03
N LEU A 13 20.34 10.14 -22.88
CA LEU A 13 18.93 10.50 -22.63
C LEU A 13 18.51 11.91 -23.09
N VAL A 14 19.44 12.73 -23.61
CA VAL A 14 19.14 14.10 -24.04
C VAL A 14 18.81 14.18 -25.54
N LYS A 15 19.12 13.16 -26.34
CA LYS A 15 18.99 13.22 -27.80
C LYS A 15 17.63 12.79 -28.37
N GLU A 16 16.76 12.12 -27.59
CA GLU A 16 15.44 11.68 -28.07
C GLU A 16 14.27 12.62 -27.73
N PHE A 17 14.43 13.59 -26.82
CA PHE A 17 13.32 14.47 -26.43
C PHE A 17 13.15 15.72 -27.29
N SER A 18 13.98 15.92 -28.31
CA SER A 18 13.91 17.10 -29.18
C SER A 18 13.08 16.92 -30.45
N THR A 19 12.47 15.75 -30.68
CA THR A 19 11.82 15.44 -31.99
C THR A 19 10.30 15.35 -31.92
N VAL A 20 9.66 15.78 -30.83
CA VAL A 20 8.19 15.83 -30.76
C VAL A 20 7.77 17.28 -30.51
N PHE A 21 7.15 17.88 -31.53
CA PHE A 21 6.72 19.28 -31.68
C PHE A 21 7.71 20.28 -32.28
N LEU A 22 8.09 20.05 -33.54
CA LEU A 22 8.37 21.14 -34.47
C LEU A 22 7.16 21.28 -35.43
N SER A 23 6.21 22.13 -35.07
CA SER A 23 5.31 22.74 -36.06
C SER A 23 5.98 24.00 -36.59
N LYS A 24 6.33 23.99 -37.89
CA LYS A 24 6.90 25.13 -38.61
C LYS A 24 5.77 26.04 -39.11
N ASN A 25 5.25 26.95 -38.28
CA ASN A 25 4.58 28.18 -38.73
C ASN A 25 4.32 29.15 -37.55
N PRO A 26 4.92 30.36 -37.55
CA PRO A 26 4.83 31.31 -36.43
C PRO A 26 3.52 32.11 -36.32
N SER A 27 2.49 31.83 -37.12
CA SER A 27 1.17 32.48 -37.04
C SER A 27 0.11 31.69 -36.25
N ASP A 28 0.37 30.42 -35.90
CA ASP A 28 -0.60 29.56 -35.19
C ASP A 28 -0.33 29.47 -33.67
N ALA A 29 0.75 30.09 -33.18
CA ALA A 29 1.11 30.11 -31.76
C ALA A 29 0.24 31.05 -30.88
N LYS A 30 -0.88 31.56 -31.40
CA LYS A 30 -1.78 32.49 -30.70
C LYS A 30 -3.03 31.87 -30.07
N VAL A 31 -3.14 30.54 -30.02
CA VAL A 31 -4.25 29.87 -29.33
C VAL A 31 -3.71 29.00 -28.20
N ARG A 32 -4.05 29.39 -26.96
CA ARG A 32 -3.89 28.65 -25.67
C ARG A 32 -2.64 28.91 -24.83
N ALA A 33 -2.32 30.18 -24.63
CA ALA A 33 -1.88 30.66 -23.32
C ALA A 33 -3.07 31.31 -22.59
N TYR A 34 -4.02 30.52 -22.08
CA TYR A 34 -4.86 30.95 -20.96
C TYR A 34 -4.05 30.56 -19.71
N GLY A 35 -3.47 31.47 -18.94
CA GLY A 35 -4.18 32.57 -18.30
C GLY A 35 -5.05 32.01 -17.18
N PHE A 36 -4.44 31.31 -16.21
CA PHE A 36 -5.16 30.77 -15.05
C PHE A 36 -5.38 31.88 -14.02
N THR A 37 -6.39 32.72 -14.26
CA THR A 37 -7.02 33.51 -13.21
C THR A 37 -7.80 32.53 -12.33
N ILE A 38 -7.40 32.39 -11.06
CA ILE A 38 -8.08 31.51 -10.11
C ILE A 38 -9.40 32.18 -9.70
N SER A 39 -10.46 31.96 -10.46
CA SER A 39 -11.82 32.19 -9.98
C SER A 39 -12.32 30.91 -9.29
N LYS A 40 -12.99 31.08 -8.14
CA LYS A 40 -13.39 30.03 -7.18
C LYS A 40 -14.41 28.98 -7.70
N VAL A 41 -14.61 28.82 -9.00
CA VAL A 41 -15.61 27.89 -9.56
C VAL A 41 -15.03 27.22 -10.81
N GLY A 42 -14.53 25.99 -10.67
CA GLY A 42 -14.00 25.25 -11.83
C GLY A 42 -13.22 23.98 -11.51
N LEU A 43 -13.55 23.26 -10.44
CA LEU A 43 -12.94 21.97 -10.14
C LEU A 43 -13.74 20.86 -10.84
N LYS A 44 -13.50 20.63 -12.14
CA LYS A 44 -13.89 19.40 -12.86
C LYS A 44 -13.34 19.44 -14.29
N LEU A 45 -12.72 18.33 -14.71
CA LEU A 45 -12.11 18.05 -16.03
C LEU A 45 -10.67 18.55 -16.28
N ALA A 46 -9.70 17.88 -15.68
CA ALA A 46 -8.39 17.68 -16.28
C ALA A 46 -7.82 16.33 -15.81
N GLY A 47 -8.58 15.26 -16.07
CA GLY A 47 -8.23 13.91 -15.68
C GLY A 47 -8.46 12.96 -16.84
N LEU A 48 -7.66 13.06 -17.90
CA LEU A 48 -7.46 11.96 -18.83
C LEU A 48 -6.21 12.20 -19.69
N LEU A 49 -5.41 11.15 -19.85
CA LEU A 49 -4.23 11.02 -20.71
C LEU A 49 -2.88 11.46 -20.10
N ALA A 50 -2.44 10.72 -19.09
CA ALA A 50 -1.00 10.49 -18.90
C ALA A 50 -0.75 8.98 -19.05
N THR A 51 -0.26 8.59 -20.23
CA THR A 51 0.27 7.25 -20.50
C THR A 51 1.41 6.92 -19.52
N SER A 52 1.55 5.65 -19.19
CA SER A 52 2.39 5.07 -18.13
C SER A 52 3.86 5.52 -18.06
N TYR A 53 4.39 6.14 -19.12
CA TYR A 53 5.76 6.66 -19.16
C TYR A 53 5.92 8.06 -18.52
N GLY A 54 4.92 8.94 -18.60
CA GLY A 54 5.02 10.31 -18.08
C GLY A 54 5.09 10.39 -16.55
N MET A 55 4.50 9.41 -15.86
CA MET A 55 4.47 9.37 -14.39
C MET A 55 5.83 9.04 -13.78
N ARG A 56 6.68 8.26 -14.47
CA ARG A 56 8.03 7.90 -14.00
C ARG A 56 9.01 9.08 -14.03
N ALA A 57 8.86 9.98 -15.00
CA ALA A 57 9.69 11.19 -15.10
C ALA A 57 9.36 12.22 -13.99
N ILE A 58 8.08 12.36 -13.63
CA ILE A 58 7.63 13.29 -12.58
C ILE A 58 8.05 12.81 -11.18
N MET A 59 8.15 11.50 -10.93
CA MET A 59 8.63 10.98 -9.64
C MET A 59 10.14 11.14 -9.44
N LYS A 60 10.94 11.24 -10.51
CA LYS A 60 12.41 11.38 -10.44
C LYS A 60 12.87 12.80 -10.09
N THR A 61 12.02 13.82 -10.27
CA THR A 61 12.41 15.24 -10.10
C THR A 61 12.14 15.79 -8.69
N GLY A 62 11.59 15.00 -7.75
CA GLY A 62 11.39 15.43 -6.35
C GLY A 62 10.38 16.56 -6.14
N ILE A 63 9.75 17.07 -7.22
CA ILE A 63 8.83 18.22 -7.18
C ILE A 63 7.53 17.89 -6.43
N LEU A 64 7.15 16.61 -6.31
CA LEU A 64 5.95 16.17 -5.60
C LEU A 64 6.14 15.90 -4.09
N GLN A 65 7.37 15.92 -3.57
CA GLN A 65 7.60 15.66 -2.12
C GLN A 65 7.34 16.89 -1.23
N LYS A 66 7.45 18.11 -1.79
CA LYS A 66 7.36 19.36 -1.00
C LYS A 66 5.95 19.92 -0.82
N ALA A 67 5.00 19.49 -1.64
CA ALA A 67 3.58 19.77 -1.40
C ALA A 67 2.98 18.48 -0.84
N GLY A 68 2.47 18.48 0.38
CA GLY A 68 1.84 17.34 1.07
C GLY A 68 0.56 16.83 0.40
N VAL A 69 0.59 16.63 -0.91
CA VAL A 69 -0.46 16.04 -1.73
C VAL A 69 -0.26 14.53 -1.64
N TRP A 70 -0.96 13.91 -0.69
CA TRP A 70 -1.28 12.50 -0.79
C TRP A 70 -2.06 12.30 -2.09
N LEU A 71 -1.38 11.91 -3.16
CA LEU A 71 -2.06 11.34 -4.32
C LEU A 71 -2.79 10.12 -3.77
N LYS A 72 -4.11 10.22 -3.58
CA LYS A 72 -5.00 9.06 -3.43
C LYS A 72 -4.65 8.17 -4.60
N GLY A 73 -3.82 7.16 -4.34
CA GLY A 73 -3.38 6.23 -5.35
C GLY A 73 -4.61 5.74 -6.07
N THR A 74 -4.59 5.75 -7.40
CA THR A 74 -5.52 4.97 -8.19
C THR A 74 -5.52 3.57 -7.58
N HIS A 75 -6.57 3.24 -6.81
CA HIS A 75 -6.64 1.95 -6.12
C HIS A 75 -6.46 0.90 -7.22
N LYS A 76 -5.35 0.15 -7.17
CA LYS A 76 -5.19 -0.98 -8.08
C LYS A 76 -6.42 -1.86 -7.86
N ASN A 77 -7.18 -2.07 -8.92
CA ASN A 77 -8.38 -2.89 -8.85
C ASN A 77 -7.98 -4.29 -8.39
N LEU A 78 -8.38 -4.63 -7.16
CA LEU A 78 -8.26 -5.99 -6.65
C LEU A 78 -9.13 -6.90 -7.53
N SER A 79 -8.52 -7.94 -8.08
CA SER A 79 -9.17 -8.96 -8.93
C SER A 79 -9.66 -10.17 -8.14
N GLY A 80 -9.47 -10.15 -6.82
CA GLY A 80 -9.85 -11.24 -5.94
C GLY A 80 -11.36 -11.46 -5.86
N ARG A 81 -11.72 -12.58 -5.24
CA ARG A 81 -13.11 -13.00 -5.06
C ARG A 81 -13.35 -13.47 -3.63
N TRP A 82 -14.57 -13.32 -3.16
CA TRP A 82 -15.00 -13.95 -1.92
C TRP A 82 -15.15 -15.46 -2.14
N ILE A 83 -14.68 -16.24 -1.16
CA ILE A 83 -14.85 -17.69 -1.10
C ILE A 83 -15.36 -18.08 0.28
N ASP A 84 -16.16 -19.13 0.35
CA ASP A 84 -16.55 -19.71 1.63
C ASP A 84 -15.38 -20.52 2.20
N VAL A 85 -15.19 -20.43 3.51
CA VAL A 85 -14.15 -21.13 4.25
C VAL A 85 -14.75 -21.82 5.47
N ASN A 86 -14.32 -23.07 5.69
CA ASN A 86 -14.65 -23.80 6.89
C ASN A 86 -13.38 -23.96 7.73
N GLU A 87 -13.01 -22.89 8.43
CA GLU A 87 -11.81 -22.83 9.27
C GLU A 87 -12.18 -22.88 10.75
N SER A 88 -11.40 -23.62 11.52
CA SER A 88 -11.61 -23.75 12.97
C SER A 88 -11.14 -22.48 13.67
N MET A 89 -12.07 -21.74 14.26
CA MET A 89 -11.82 -20.50 15.01
C MET A 89 -12.56 -20.53 16.34
N SER A 90 -12.01 -19.86 17.35
CA SER A 90 -12.76 -19.58 18.59
C SER A 90 -13.93 -18.63 18.32
N ASP A 91 -14.99 -18.72 19.12
CA ASP A 91 -16.15 -17.82 19.00
C ASP A 91 -15.77 -16.34 19.13
N ALA A 92 -14.80 -16.03 20.01
CA ALA A 92 -14.28 -14.67 20.17
C ALA A 92 -13.56 -14.19 18.89
N SER A 93 -12.73 -15.02 18.26
CA SER A 93 -12.05 -14.68 17.01
C SER A 93 -13.03 -14.48 15.87
N ARG A 94 -14.05 -15.33 15.78
CA ARG A 94 -15.12 -15.26 14.79
C ARG A 94 -15.96 -14.00 14.95
N ALA A 95 -16.35 -13.67 16.17
CA ALA A 95 -17.08 -12.44 16.48
C ALA A 95 -16.25 -11.19 16.12
N TYR A 96 -14.95 -11.21 16.43
CA TYR A 96 -14.05 -10.12 16.09
C TYR A 96 -13.88 -9.94 14.58
N GLN A 97 -13.63 -11.02 13.84
CA GLN A 97 -13.56 -10.96 12.38
C GLN A 97 -14.84 -10.39 11.78
N LYS A 98 -16.01 -10.83 12.26
CA LYS A 98 -17.31 -10.33 11.81
C LYS A 98 -17.49 -8.84 12.07
N GLN A 99 -17.05 -8.33 13.22
CA GLN A 99 -17.08 -6.89 13.51
C GLN A 99 -16.23 -6.10 12.51
N ILE A 100 -15.00 -6.54 12.26
CA ILE A 100 -14.05 -5.80 11.43
C ILE A 100 -14.42 -5.88 9.94
N THR A 101 -14.89 -7.04 9.47
CA THR A 101 -15.07 -7.32 8.05
C THR A 101 -16.54 -7.26 7.60
N GLY A 102 -17.49 -7.33 8.54
CA GLY A 102 -18.91 -7.53 8.25
C GLY A 102 -19.24 -8.92 7.69
N LYS A 103 -18.28 -9.85 7.70
CA LYS A 103 -18.37 -11.18 7.09
C LYS A 103 -17.99 -12.26 8.08
N GLU A 104 -18.62 -13.41 7.94
CA GLU A 104 -18.37 -14.60 8.74
C GLU A 104 -18.36 -15.81 7.81
N GLY A 105 -17.44 -16.75 8.01
CA GLY A 105 -17.31 -17.95 7.18
C GLY A 105 -16.86 -17.69 5.74
N GLN A 106 -16.37 -16.49 5.44
CA GLN A 106 -15.86 -16.12 4.12
C GLN A 106 -14.46 -15.50 4.22
N ALA A 107 -13.66 -15.69 3.17
CA ALA A 107 -12.38 -15.01 2.99
C ALA A 107 -12.33 -14.36 1.61
N PHE A 108 -11.60 -13.25 1.49
CA PHE A 108 -11.28 -12.65 0.20
C PHE A 108 -9.99 -13.25 -0.35
N LEU A 109 -10.10 -13.98 -1.47
CA LEU A 109 -8.97 -14.61 -2.14
C LEU A 109 -8.39 -13.65 -3.19
N GLN A 110 -7.25 -13.05 -2.89
CA GLN A 110 -6.52 -12.18 -3.80
C GLN A 110 -5.24 -12.89 -4.26
N ASN A 111 -5.06 -13.09 -5.56
CA ASN A 111 -3.86 -13.73 -6.14
C ASN A 111 -3.43 -15.03 -5.44
N GLY A 112 -4.41 -15.87 -5.06
CA GLY A 112 -4.17 -17.15 -4.38
C GLY A 112 -3.90 -17.06 -2.88
N VAL A 113 -3.92 -15.85 -2.29
CA VAL A 113 -3.73 -15.64 -0.84
C VAL A 113 -5.03 -15.14 -0.22
N LYS A 114 -5.39 -15.73 0.92
CA LYS A 114 -6.58 -15.36 1.69
C LYS A 114 -6.31 -14.11 2.55
N PHE A 115 -7.38 -13.33 2.69
CA PHE A 115 -7.54 -12.23 3.62
C PHE A 115 -8.90 -12.41 4.30
N ASP A 116 -9.01 -12.02 5.56
CA ASP A 116 -10.28 -12.10 6.29
C ASP A 116 -11.36 -11.19 5.70
N GLY A 117 -10.95 -10.12 5.01
CA GLY A 117 -11.87 -9.33 4.20
C GLY A 117 -11.24 -8.36 3.22
N MET A 118 -12.12 -7.61 2.55
CA MET A 118 -11.76 -6.51 1.65
C MET A 118 -12.79 -5.39 1.79
N ASN A 119 -12.32 -4.16 1.97
CA ASN A 119 -13.17 -2.97 2.00
C ASN A 119 -12.56 -1.86 1.15
N ASN A 120 -13.29 -1.38 0.14
CA ASN A 120 -12.89 -0.26 -0.73
C ASN A 120 -11.44 -0.35 -1.24
N GLY A 121 -11.03 -1.53 -1.72
CA GLY A 121 -9.69 -1.76 -2.25
C GLY A 121 -8.59 -1.94 -1.19
N THR A 122 -8.96 -2.02 0.09
CA THR A 122 -8.06 -2.36 1.20
C THR A 122 -8.28 -3.79 1.63
N LEU A 123 -7.20 -4.55 1.75
CA LEU A 123 -7.22 -5.94 2.20
C LEU A 123 -7.12 -6.00 3.73
N ILE A 124 -7.93 -6.84 4.36
CA ILE A 124 -8.15 -6.84 5.80
C ILE A 124 -7.79 -8.20 6.39
N GLU A 125 -7.10 -8.16 7.54
CA GLU A 125 -6.85 -9.29 8.42
C GLU A 125 -7.32 -8.92 9.83
N ALA A 126 -7.94 -9.86 10.55
CA ALA A 126 -8.39 -9.71 11.93
C ALA A 126 -7.60 -10.67 12.84
N LYS A 127 -6.82 -10.11 13.76
CA LYS A 127 -5.99 -10.84 14.72
C LYS A 127 -6.62 -10.81 16.11
N GLY A 128 -6.80 -11.99 16.69
CA GLY A 128 -7.14 -12.17 18.10
C GLY A 128 -5.93 -11.96 19.03
N SER A 129 -6.09 -12.33 20.29
CA SER A 129 -5.03 -12.21 21.30
C SER A 129 -3.96 -13.29 21.18
N TYR A 130 -2.70 -12.89 21.33
CA TYR A 130 -1.52 -13.72 21.45
C TYR A 130 -0.85 -13.59 22.84
N ASN A 131 -1.54 -13.02 23.84
CA ASN A 131 -0.95 -12.69 25.15
C ASN A 131 -0.23 -13.87 25.82
N ASN A 132 -0.72 -15.10 25.63
CA ASN A 132 -0.11 -16.31 26.20
C ASN A 132 1.29 -16.62 25.63
N PHE A 133 1.64 -16.04 24.48
CA PHE A 133 2.90 -16.24 23.78
C PHE A 133 3.87 -15.07 23.91
N ILE A 134 3.47 -14.02 24.62
CA ILE A 134 4.26 -12.79 24.77
C ILE A 134 4.92 -12.77 26.14
N ASN A 135 6.23 -12.55 26.16
CA ASN A 135 6.98 -12.30 27.38
C ASN A 135 6.59 -10.93 27.93
N LYS A 136 5.98 -10.91 29.12
CA LYS A 136 5.47 -9.68 29.76
C LYS A 136 6.57 -8.68 30.13
N ASN A 137 7.81 -9.14 30.26
CA ASN A 137 8.94 -8.28 30.61
C ASN A 137 9.52 -7.57 29.38
N THR A 138 9.48 -8.20 28.20
CA THR A 138 10.07 -7.64 26.97
C THR A 138 9.05 -7.11 25.98
N GLY A 139 7.79 -7.58 26.05
CA GLY A 139 6.76 -7.30 25.05
C GLY A 139 6.95 -8.07 23.73
N GLU A 140 7.88 -9.01 23.68
CA GLU A 140 8.19 -9.83 22.51
C GLU A 140 7.64 -11.25 22.67
N PHE A 141 7.51 -11.96 21.55
CA PHE A 141 7.16 -13.38 21.59
C PHE A 141 8.25 -14.21 22.28
N TYR A 142 7.85 -15.22 23.05
CA TYR A 142 8.80 -16.19 23.59
C TYR A 142 9.57 -16.92 22.48
N ASP A 143 10.81 -17.32 22.77
CA ASP A 143 11.65 -18.03 21.79
C ASP A 143 11.05 -19.35 21.33
N TRP A 144 10.42 -20.08 22.25
CA TRP A 144 9.75 -21.36 21.96
C TRP A 144 8.49 -21.21 21.11
N PHE A 145 7.94 -20.01 20.93
CA PHE A 145 6.74 -19.80 20.12
C PHE A 145 7.09 -19.87 18.64
N SER A 146 6.88 -21.05 18.04
CA SER A 146 7.11 -21.30 16.60
C SER A 146 6.13 -20.56 15.69
N GLY A 147 5.02 -20.03 16.22
CA GLY A 147 4.03 -19.27 15.43
C GLY A 147 4.58 -17.95 14.87
N LYS A 148 5.76 -17.50 15.30
CA LYS A 148 6.49 -16.36 14.70
C LYS A 148 6.70 -16.56 13.19
N ASP A 149 7.13 -17.75 12.78
CA ASP A 149 7.46 -18.02 11.38
C ASP A 149 6.22 -17.95 10.48
N SER A 150 5.10 -18.52 10.96
CA SER A 150 3.81 -18.44 10.27
C SER A 150 3.31 -17.00 10.09
N LEU A 151 3.51 -16.13 11.08
CA LEU A 151 3.14 -14.71 11.01
C LEU A 151 3.99 -13.96 9.97
N ILE A 152 5.30 -14.24 9.96
CA ILE A 152 6.25 -13.68 8.99
C ILE A 152 5.88 -14.11 7.57
N ASP A 153 5.63 -15.41 7.35
CA ASP A 153 5.30 -15.97 6.05
C ASP A 153 3.94 -15.50 5.54
N GLN A 154 2.97 -15.33 6.43
CA GLN A 154 1.68 -14.72 6.08
C GLN A 154 1.87 -13.29 5.59
N ALA A 155 2.61 -12.45 6.34
CA ALA A 155 2.86 -11.06 5.96
C ALA A 155 3.50 -10.96 4.57
N ARG A 156 4.56 -11.75 4.32
CA ARG A 156 5.25 -11.77 3.02
C ARG A 156 4.32 -12.15 1.87
N ARG A 157 3.56 -13.24 2.01
CA ARG A 157 2.61 -13.69 0.98
C ARG A 157 1.53 -12.66 0.72
N GLN A 158 0.98 -12.04 1.76
CA GLN A 158 -0.05 -11.02 1.63
C GLN A 158 0.47 -9.74 0.95
N ILE A 159 1.68 -9.29 1.26
CA ILE A 159 2.31 -8.14 0.60
C ILE A 159 2.49 -8.38 -0.90
N VAL A 160 2.96 -9.56 -1.29
CA VAL A 160 3.10 -9.92 -2.71
C VAL A 160 1.72 -9.99 -3.38
N ALA A 161 0.77 -10.66 -2.73
CA ALA A 161 -0.57 -10.86 -3.26
C ALA A 161 -1.37 -9.55 -3.40
N SER A 162 -1.13 -8.56 -2.55
CA SER A 162 -1.85 -7.28 -2.61
C SER A 162 -1.59 -6.50 -3.89
N ASN A 163 -0.50 -6.80 -4.61
CA ASN A 163 -0.08 -6.09 -5.81
C ASN A 163 0.06 -4.57 -5.57
N GLY A 164 0.34 -4.15 -4.33
CA GLY A 164 0.44 -2.74 -3.93
C GLY A 164 -0.86 -2.12 -3.40
N ALA A 165 -1.94 -2.89 -3.28
CA ALA A 165 -3.11 -2.47 -2.52
C ALA A 165 -2.76 -2.34 -1.02
N PRO A 166 -3.39 -1.39 -0.29
CA PRO A 166 -3.17 -1.26 1.15
C PRO A 166 -3.64 -2.52 1.89
N ILE A 167 -2.87 -2.90 2.92
CA ILE A 167 -3.17 -4.02 3.81
C ILE A 167 -3.33 -3.46 5.22
N ASN A 168 -4.44 -3.79 5.87
CA ASN A 168 -4.70 -3.45 7.25
C ASN A 168 -4.84 -4.74 8.07
N TRP A 169 -3.98 -4.89 9.07
CA TRP A 169 -4.13 -5.89 10.12
C TRP A 169 -4.77 -5.22 11.33
N TYR A 170 -5.97 -5.65 11.67
CA TYR A 170 -6.73 -5.23 12.84
C TYR A 170 -6.45 -6.17 14.01
N PHE A 171 -6.32 -5.62 15.20
CA PHE A 171 -5.99 -6.36 16.40
C PHE A 171 -6.99 -6.06 17.50
N SER A 172 -7.53 -7.12 18.10
CA SER A 172 -8.39 -7.01 19.29
C SER A 172 -7.59 -6.75 20.56
N ASP A 173 -6.26 -6.90 20.51
CA ASP A 173 -5.36 -6.83 21.65
C ASP A 173 -4.09 -6.03 21.31
N GLN A 174 -3.83 -5.01 22.11
CA GLN A 174 -2.75 -4.05 21.87
C GLN A 174 -1.35 -4.67 22.04
N ALA A 175 -1.17 -5.57 23.00
CA ALA A 175 0.13 -6.22 23.24
C ALA A 175 0.48 -7.14 22.06
N SER A 176 -0.50 -7.85 21.52
CA SER A 176 -0.38 -8.69 20.33
C SER A 176 -0.03 -7.86 19.09
N MET A 177 -0.68 -6.71 18.90
CA MET A 177 -0.31 -5.79 17.83
C MET A 177 1.15 -5.35 17.94
N ASN A 178 1.58 -4.95 19.13
CA ASN A 178 2.94 -4.47 19.36
C ASN A 178 3.97 -5.59 19.14
N ALA A 179 3.74 -6.79 19.67
CA ALA A 179 4.64 -7.93 19.49
C ALA A 179 4.78 -8.32 18.01
N ILE A 180 3.68 -8.38 17.27
CA ILE A 180 3.70 -8.71 15.84
C ILE A 180 4.34 -7.59 15.03
N LYS A 181 4.07 -6.33 15.37
CA LYS A 181 4.71 -5.17 14.72
C LYS A 181 6.23 -5.21 14.91
N SER A 182 6.72 -5.44 16.13
CA SER A 182 8.15 -5.58 16.42
C SER A 182 8.76 -6.78 15.68
N LEU A 183 8.07 -7.93 15.66
CA LEU A 183 8.49 -9.11 14.92
C LEU A 183 8.68 -8.83 13.43
N LEU A 184 7.69 -8.22 12.77
CA LEU A 184 7.79 -7.93 11.33
C LEU A 184 8.84 -6.86 11.04
N GLN A 185 8.99 -5.87 11.92
CA GLN A 185 10.02 -4.84 11.80
C GLN A 185 11.44 -5.40 11.91
N SER A 186 11.70 -6.34 12.83
CA SER A 186 13.02 -6.97 12.97
C SER A 186 13.41 -7.79 11.74
N GLN A 187 12.41 -8.27 10.97
CA GLN A 187 12.59 -8.95 9.69
C GLN A 187 12.66 -7.99 8.49
N GLY A 188 12.62 -6.68 8.72
CA GLY A 188 12.61 -5.66 7.66
C GLY A 188 11.33 -5.62 6.83
N ILE A 189 10.25 -6.25 7.28
CA ILE A 189 8.98 -6.33 6.57
C ILE A 189 8.19 -5.03 6.77
N LYS A 190 7.75 -4.43 5.67
CA LYS A 190 6.99 -3.17 5.61
C LYS A 190 5.79 -3.34 4.67
N GLY A 191 4.84 -2.40 4.71
CA GLY A 191 3.68 -2.38 3.81
C GLY A 191 2.38 -2.94 4.39
N ILE A 192 2.34 -3.19 5.71
CA ILE A 192 1.14 -3.54 6.47
C ILE A 192 0.87 -2.43 7.48
N ASN A 193 -0.37 -1.96 7.52
CA ASN A 193 -0.85 -1.04 8.55
C ASN A 193 -1.36 -1.86 9.74
N PHE A 194 -0.97 -1.45 10.95
CA PHE A 194 -1.38 -2.08 12.19
C PHE A 194 -2.42 -1.20 12.88
N ILE A 195 -3.61 -1.74 13.12
CA ILE A 195 -4.74 -1.01 13.67
C ILE A 195 -5.24 -1.73 14.92
N TYR A 196 -5.25 -1.04 16.06
CA TYR A 196 -5.89 -1.55 17.26
C TYR A 196 -7.35 -1.11 17.28
N GLU A 197 -8.26 -2.08 17.34
CA GLU A 197 -9.69 -1.82 17.47
C GLU A 197 -10.31 -2.89 18.37
N LEU A 198 -10.91 -2.46 19.48
CA LEU A 198 -11.55 -3.34 20.45
C LEU A 198 -12.84 -3.96 19.89
N LEU A 199 -13.13 -5.18 20.33
CA LEU A 199 -14.47 -5.76 20.16
C LEU A 199 -15.50 -4.86 20.88
N LYS A 200 -16.60 -4.56 20.21
CA LYS A 200 -17.69 -3.68 20.67
C LYS A 200 -18.86 -4.47 21.22
#